data_AF-A0A167KDE2-F1
#
_entry.id   AF-A0A167KDE2-F1
#
_cell.length_a   1.000
_cell.length_b   1.000
_cell.length_c   1.000
_cell.angle_alpha   90.00
_cell.angle_beta   90.00
_cell.angle_gamma   90.00
#
_symmetry.space_group_name_H-M   'P 1'
#
loop_
_entity.id
_entity.type
_entity.pdbx_description
1 polymer ?
#
loop_
_entity_poly.entity_id
_entity_poly.type
_entity_poly.pdbx_seq_one_letter_code
_entity_poly.pdbx_strand_id
1 'polypeptide(L)'
;MSIWVPLDDTDLRSVVLLGPQPHNHPSFPEHKLSAEAKQAAAQCFLAAGGVTAKPSTVDSGATTLALLGQPLSGKFPSFRDKRKVRDFVHAQRLEVAPLGLEWLGIINAAEEDGRLPANEQYIRSTISQQGIHIVVTMNPVLAELIHTCRFLACDFTFKRVHGKFNEWEVASFLDGINENLTLARLYSDSMSLEAFRLIWDGFFRAVETTTRHSLHFKAFHKSGNLSTIICDADAPQAQALGEYFLKINRPMVSGIEESLPERLLLYAFKSCIFHFNQNASGLSKKGATAEDVNKILSYPSIKDPETRLYFKTWCEEHPLESIKSWYRNKLGLPWYLPSVNRFESPMDRELWITTPNTSNSSEISHVISNRKTTTGLPLLTAISA
;
A
#
# COMPACT_ATOMS: atom_id res chain seq x y z
N MET A 1 -69.14 -10.00 0.78
CA MET A 1 -67.75 -9.55 1.00
C MET A 1 -66.94 -10.80 1.26
N SER A 2 -66.00 -11.12 0.38
CA SER A 2 -65.28 -12.38 0.43
C SER A 2 -63.79 -12.08 0.47
N ILE A 3 -63.15 -12.41 1.58
CA ILE A 3 -61.71 -12.30 1.77
C ILE A 3 -61.14 -13.67 1.44
N TRP A 4 -60.13 -13.70 0.56
CA TRP A 4 -59.38 -14.90 0.26
C TRP A 4 -57.98 -14.74 0.84
N VAL A 5 -57.63 -15.68 1.72
CA VAL A 5 -56.34 -15.72 2.41
C VAL A 5 -55.53 -16.86 1.80
N PRO A 6 -54.21 -16.71 1.60
CA PRO A 6 -53.37 -17.85 1.25
C PRO A 6 -53.56 -18.97 2.29
N LEU A 7 -53.73 -20.21 1.82
CA LEU A 7 -53.81 -21.39 2.69
C LEU A 7 -52.46 -21.76 3.30
N ASP A 8 -51.37 -21.21 2.75
CA ASP A 8 -50.00 -21.36 3.22
C ASP A 8 -49.59 -20.09 3.98
N ASP A 9 -49.46 -20.21 5.29
CA ASP A 9 -49.08 -19.16 6.23
C ASP A 9 -47.59 -18.78 6.14
N THR A 10 -46.81 -19.46 5.29
CA THR A 10 -45.40 -19.14 5.02
C THR A 10 -45.17 -18.35 3.73
N ASP A 11 -46.17 -18.25 2.83
CA ASP A 11 -46.09 -17.52 1.57
C ASP A 11 -46.91 -16.21 1.59
N LEU A 12 -46.29 -15.13 2.06
CA LEU A 12 -46.90 -13.80 2.21
C LEU A 12 -46.76 -12.88 0.97
N ARG A 13 -46.47 -13.43 -0.22
CA ARG A 13 -46.16 -12.62 -1.42
C ARG A 13 -47.34 -11.82 -1.99
N SER A 14 -48.56 -12.01 -1.49
CA SER A 14 -49.74 -11.26 -1.95
C SER A 14 -50.53 -10.65 -0.79
N VAL A 15 -50.64 -9.31 -0.81
CA VAL A 15 -51.58 -8.54 0.01
C VAL A 15 -52.72 -8.05 -0.89
N VAL A 16 -53.96 -8.22 -0.42
CA VAL A 16 -55.19 -7.85 -1.14
C VAL A 16 -55.48 -6.36 -0.98
N LEU A 17 -55.78 -5.67 -2.08
CA LEU A 17 -56.32 -4.30 -2.07
C LEU A 17 -57.78 -4.30 -2.54
N LEU A 18 -58.63 -3.60 -1.79
CA LEU A 18 -60.07 -3.50 -2.04
C LEU A 18 -60.37 -2.41 -3.07
N GLY A 19 -60.77 -2.82 -4.28
CA GLY A 19 -61.40 -1.95 -5.28
C GLY A 19 -62.69 -2.59 -5.81
N PRO A 20 -63.70 -1.81 -6.20
CA PRO A 20 -65.00 -2.31 -6.65
C PRO A 20 -64.96 -3.10 -7.98
N GLN A 21 -63.82 -3.11 -8.68
CA GLN A 21 -63.58 -3.95 -9.85
C GLN A 21 -62.25 -4.72 -9.74
N PRO A 22 -62.24 -6.03 -10.08
CA PRO A 22 -61.00 -6.76 -10.28
C PRO A 22 -60.19 -6.08 -11.37
N HIS A 23 -58.96 -5.67 -11.05
CA HIS A 23 -58.01 -5.22 -12.04
C HIS A 23 -56.75 -6.07 -11.93
N ASN A 24 -56.18 -6.46 -13.06
CA ASN A 24 -54.87 -7.09 -13.08
C ASN A 24 -53.84 -6.02 -12.71
N HIS A 25 -53.08 -6.25 -11.63
CA HIS A 25 -51.86 -5.49 -11.45
C HIS A 25 -50.98 -5.71 -12.69
N PRO A 26 -50.39 -4.65 -13.28
CA PRO A 26 -49.43 -4.84 -14.34
C PRO A 26 -48.31 -5.75 -13.83
N SER A 27 -47.82 -6.62 -14.71
CA SER A 27 -46.69 -7.50 -14.42
C SER A 27 -45.57 -6.68 -13.78
N PHE A 28 -44.94 -7.22 -12.74
CA PHE A 28 -43.85 -6.53 -12.06
C PHE A 28 -42.88 -6.03 -13.12
N PRO A 29 -42.61 -4.71 -13.18
CA PRO A 29 -41.88 -4.21 -14.33
C PRO A 29 -40.51 -4.88 -14.38
N GLU A 30 -40.07 -5.32 -15.56
CA GLU A 30 -38.79 -6.06 -15.70
C GLU A 30 -37.59 -5.29 -15.12
N HIS A 31 -37.71 -3.97 -14.99
CA HIS A 31 -36.72 -3.10 -14.41
C HIS A 31 -36.71 -3.06 -12.86
N LYS A 32 -37.72 -3.61 -12.17
CA LYS A 32 -37.80 -3.61 -10.70
C LYS A 32 -37.16 -4.88 -10.14
N LEU A 33 -36.37 -4.73 -9.08
CA LEU A 33 -35.70 -5.85 -8.42
C LEU A 33 -36.72 -6.70 -7.64
N SER A 34 -36.92 -7.95 -8.06
CA SER A 34 -37.70 -8.95 -7.32
C SER A 34 -36.93 -9.44 -6.07
N ALA A 35 -37.63 -10.06 -5.13
CA ALA A 35 -37.01 -10.65 -3.95
C ALA A 35 -35.99 -11.74 -4.33
N GLU A 36 -36.36 -12.60 -5.28
CA GLU A 36 -35.48 -13.63 -5.84
C GLU A 36 -34.21 -13.04 -6.48
N ALA A 37 -34.35 -11.97 -7.26
CA ALA A 37 -33.21 -11.29 -7.87
C ALA A 37 -32.24 -10.74 -6.82
N LYS A 38 -32.76 -10.13 -5.74
CA LYS A 38 -31.94 -9.63 -4.62
C LYS A 38 -31.22 -10.76 -3.89
N GLN A 39 -31.90 -11.88 -3.63
CA GLN A 39 -31.31 -13.02 -2.95
C GLN A 39 -30.20 -13.67 -3.79
N ALA A 40 -30.44 -13.87 -5.09
CA ALA A 40 -29.42 -14.37 -6.01
C ALA A 40 -28.23 -13.41 -6.11
N ALA A 41 -28.47 -12.10 -6.18
CA ALA A 41 -27.43 -11.10 -6.19
C ALA A 41 -26.61 -11.07 -4.89
N ALA A 42 -27.23 -11.29 -3.73
CA ALA A 42 -26.53 -11.38 -2.44
C ALA A 42 -25.61 -12.61 -2.38
N GLN A 43 -26.07 -13.77 -2.87
CA GLN A 43 -25.23 -14.97 -2.97
C GLN A 43 -24.04 -14.75 -3.91
N CYS A 44 -24.27 -14.13 -5.07
CA CYS A 44 -23.21 -13.77 -6.01
C CYS A 44 -22.23 -12.76 -5.39
N PHE A 45 -22.72 -11.80 -4.61
CA PHE A 45 -21.89 -10.84 -3.88
C PHE A 45 -20.96 -11.51 -2.88
N LEU A 46 -21.49 -12.40 -2.02
CA LEU A 46 -20.68 -13.15 -1.06
C LEU A 46 -19.65 -14.04 -1.77
N ALA A 47 -20.08 -14.78 -2.79
CA ALA A 47 -19.19 -15.65 -3.56
C ALA A 47 -18.13 -14.88 -4.37
N ALA A 48 -18.38 -13.61 -4.71
CA ALA A 48 -17.42 -12.73 -5.38
C ALA A 48 -16.47 -12.00 -4.41
N GLY A 49 -16.47 -12.34 -3.12
CA GLY A 49 -15.57 -11.78 -2.11
C GLY A 49 -16.20 -10.79 -1.14
N GLY A 50 -17.53 -10.64 -1.13
CA GLY A 50 -18.24 -9.78 -0.19
C GLY A 50 -17.79 -8.32 -0.27
N VAL A 51 -17.18 -7.79 0.79
CA VAL A 51 -16.72 -6.39 0.84
C VAL A 51 -15.75 -6.03 -0.31
N THR A 52 -15.02 -7.01 -0.84
CA THR A 52 -14.11 -6.84 -2.00
C THR A 52 -14.78 -7.01 -3.36
N ALA A 53 -16.02 -7.51 -3.40
CA ALA A 53 -16.72 -7.82 -4.64
C ALA A 53 -16.98 -6.56 -5.48
N LYS A 54 -16.76 -6.67 -6.80
CA LYS A 54 -17.00 -5.61 -7.77
C LYS A 54 -18.37 -5.79 -8.43
N PRO A 55 -19.06 -4.72 -8.86
CA PRO A 55 -20.28 -4.85 -9.63
C PRO A 55 -20.15 -5.79 -10.84
N SER A 56 -19.00 -5.75 -11.54
CA SER A 56 -18.74 -6.65 -12.69
C SER A 56 -18.53 -8.11 -12.28
N THR A 57 -17.89 -8.38 -11.14
CA THR A 57 -17.67 -9.75 -10.65
C THR A 57 -18.95 -10.34 -10.09
N VAL A 58 -19.79 -9.52 -9.45
CA VAL A 58 -21.12 -9.93 -8.99
C VAL A 58 -22.05 -10.23 -10.17
N ASP A 59 -21.95 -9.47 -11.27
CA ASP A 59 -22.79 -9.70 -12.45
C ASP A 59 -22.30 -10.87 -13.32
N SER A 60 -21.01 -10.93 -13.63
CA SER A 60 -20.46 -11.80 -14.69
C SER A 60 -19.19 -12.54 -14.30
N GLY A 61 -18.80 -12.50 -13.03
CA GLY A 61 -17.62 -13.20 -12.54
C GLY A 61 -17.75 -14.71 -12.63
N ALA A 62 -16.61 -15.42 -12.59
CA ALA A 62 -16.58 -16.88 -12.66
C ALA A 62 -17.45 -17.55 -11.58
N THR A 63 -17.47 -16.98 -10.36
CA THR A 63 -18.31 -17.46 -9.26
C THR A 63 -19.80 -17.24 -9.51
N THR A 64 -20.20 -16.10 -10.07
CA THR A 64 -21.58 -15.86 -10.50
C THR A 64 -22.00 -16.83 -11.60
N LEU A 65 -21.15 -17.04 -12.61
CA LEU A 65 -21.42 -17.99 -13.69
C LEU A 65 -21.55 -19.42 -13.16
N ALA A 66 -20.71 -19.81 -12.20
CA ALA A 66 -20.83 -21.11 -11.55
C ALA A 66 -22.13 -21.26 -10.74
N LEU A 67 -22.58 -20.20 -10.07
CA LEU A 67 -23.81 -20.21 -9.26
C LEU A 67 -25.09 -20.18 -10.10
N LEU A 68 -25.11 -19.39 -11.18
CA LEU A 68 -26.33 -19.08 -11.93
C LEU A 68 -26.38 -19.70 -13.34
N GLY A 69 -25.26 -20.23 -13.85
CA GLY A 69 -25.10 -20.73 -15.22
C GLY A 69 -25.01 -19.64 -16.30
N GLN A 70 -25.28 -18.38 -15.94
CA GLN A 70 -25.28 -17.21 -16.81
C GLN A 70 -25.07 -15.94 -15.97
N PRO A 71 -24.76 -14.78 -16.58
CA PRO A 71 -24.64 -13.52 -15.85
C PRO A 71 -25.91 -13.17 -15.07
N LEU A 72 -25.77 -12.46 -13.95
CA LEU A 72 -26.88 -11.98 -13.12
C LEU A 72 -27.86 -11.14 -13.95
N SER A 73 -27.36 -10.24 -14.77
CA SER A 73 -28.12 -9.42 -15.71
C SER A 73 -28.75 -10.20 -16.88
N GLY A 74 -28.21 -11.39 -17.18
CA GLY A 74 -28.78 -12.35 -18.12
C GLY A 74 -30.00 -13.05 -17.53
N LYS A 75 -29.88 -13.53 -16.28
CA LYS A 75 -30.97 -14.20 -15.55
C LYS A 75 -32.06 -13.23 -15.07
N PHE A 76 -31.67 -12.05 -14.62
CA PHE A 76 -32.55 -11.03 -14.07
C PHE A 76 -32.38 -9.71 -14.84
N PRO A 77 -33.27 -9.39 -15.79
CA PRO A 77 -33.18 -8.19 -16.63
C PRO A 77 -33.08 -6.87 -15.85
N SER A 78 -33.60 -6.84 -14.62
CA SER A 78 -33.52 -5.68 -13.71
C SER A 78 -32.09 -5.25 -13.37
N PHE A 79 -31.11 -6.16 -13.47
CA PHE A 79 -29.68 -5.88 -13.26
C PHE A 79 -28.91 -5.52 -14.54
N ARG A 80 -29.57 -5.45 -15.72
CA ARG A 80 -28.94 -4.88 -16.93
C ARG A 80 -28.58 -3.41 -16.75
N ASP A 81 -29.30 -2.72 -15.86
CA ASP A 81 -28.93 -1.39 -15.40
C ASP A 81 -27.73 -1.48 -14.45
N LYS A 82 -26.55 -1.14 -14.98
CA LYS A 82 -25.28 -1.13 -14.24
C LYS A 82 -25.32 -0.24 -12.99
N ARG A 83 -26.22 0.75 -12.93
CA ARG A 83 -26.39 1.57 -11.73
C ARG A 83 -27.01 0.75 -10.59
N LYS A 84 -28.03 -0.07 -10.89
CA LYS A 84 -28.67 -0.92 -9.88
C LYS A 84 -27.75 -1.99 -9.32
N VAL A 85 -26.88 -2.57 -10.16
CA VAL A 85 -25.85 -3.50 -9.67
C VAL A 85 -24.91 -2.78 -8.69
N ARG A 86 -24.48 -1.56 -9.03
CA ARG A 86 -23.59 -0.77 -8.18
C ARG A 86 -24.24 -0.36 -6.87
N ASP A 87 -25.47 0.13 -6.92
CA ASP A 87 -26.23 0.55 -5.75
C ASP A 87 -26.51 -0.66 -4.84
N PHE A 88 -26.82 -1.83 -5.42
CA PHE A 88 -26.98 -3.09 -4.68
C PHE A 88 -25.69 -3.51 -3.99
N VAL A 89 -24.56 -3.57 -4.72
CA VAL A 89 -23.26 -3.92 -4.15
C VAL A 89 -22.86 -2.96 -3.05
N HIS A 90 -23.11 -1.65 -3.22
CA HIS A 90 -22.85 -0.67 -2.18
C HIS A 90 -23.71 -0.88 -0.93
N ALA A 91 -25.01 -1.13 -1.09
CA ALA A 91 -25.91 -1.44 0.02
C ALA A 91 -25.48 -2.71 0.76
N GLN A 92 -25.13 -3.78 0.04
CA GLN A 92 -24.64 -5.03 0.64
C GLN A 92 -23.33 -4.84 1.41
N ARG A 93 -22.42 -3.98 0.93
CA ARG A 93 -21.21 -3.65 1.68
C ARG A 93 -21.51 -2.98 3.02
N LEU A 94 -22.51 -2.11 3.08
CA LEU A 94 -22.93 -1.46 4.32
C LEU A 94 -23.68 -2.42 5.26
N GLU A 95 -24.35 -3.44 4.72
CA GLU A 95 -24.93 -4.52 5.55
C GLU A 95 -23.84 -5.40 6.17
N VAL A 96 -22.79 -5.75 5.41
CA VAL A 96 -21.67 -6.56 5.91
C VAL A 96 -20.73 -5.75 6.81
N ALA A 97 -20.52 -4.47 6.52
CA ALA A 97 -19.69 -3.55 7.29
C ALA A 97 -20.52 -2.35 7.79
N PRO A 98 -21.37 -2.54 8.82
CA PRO A 98 -22.28 -1.50 9.30
C PRO A 98 -21.57 -0.29 9.91
N LEU A 99 -20.32 -0.47 10.36
CA LEU A 99 -19.45 0.61 10.85
C LEU A 99 -18.71 1.35 9.72
N GLY A 100 -19.05 1.06 8.47
CA GLY A 100 -18.49 1.70 7.28
C GLY A 100 -17.23 0.99 6.75
N LEU A 101 -16.63 1.59 5.71
CA LEU A 101 -15.48 1.03 4.99
C LEU A 101 -14.16 1.79 5.26
N GLU A 102 -14.22 2.76 6.16
CA GLU A 102 -13.12 3.63 6.58
C GLU A 102 -12.65 3.22 7.98
N TRP A 103 -12.04 4.16 8.73
CA TRP A 103 -11.39 3.88 10.02
C TRP A 103 -12.22 3.04 11.01
N LEU A 104 -13.48 3.38 11.28
CA LEU A 104 -14.32 2.62 12.22
C LEU A 104 -14.58 1.19 11.76
N GLY A 105 -14.76 0.98 10.44
CA GLY A 105 -14.84 -0.33 9.84
C GLY A 105 -13.55 -1.13 10.00
N ILE A 106 -12.38 -0.47 9.90
CA ILE A 106 -11.09 -1.11 10.15
C ILE A 106 -10.93 -1.52 11.61
N ILE A 107 -11.31 -0.67 12.56
CA ILE A 107 -11.22 -1.02 13.98
C ILE A 107 -12.05 -2.27 14.28
N ASN A 108 -13.28 -2.33 13.77
CA ASN A 108 -14.10 -3.53 13.90
C ASN A 108 -13.48 -4.76 13.23
N ALA A 109 -12.97 -4.61 12.00
CA ALA A 109 -12.31 -5.69 11.29
C ALA A 109 -11.03 -6.16 12.02
N ALA A 110 -10.29 -5.25 12.66
CA ALA A 110 -9.11 -5.58 13.45
C ALA A 110 -9.48 -6.31 14.75
N GLU A 111 -10.60 -5.95 15.40
CA GLU A 111 -11.13 -6.69 16.55
C GLU A 111 -11.59 -8.09 16.17
N GLU A 112 -12.23 -8.26 15.01
CA GLU A 112 -12.63 -9.56 14.47
C GLU A 112 -11.41 -10.42 14.10
N ASP A 113 -10.46 -9.85 13.37
CA ASP A 113 -9.20 -10.50 13.00
C ASP A 113 -8.42 -10.91 14.25
N GLY A 114 -8.36 -10.06 15.28
CA GLY A 114 -7.69 -10.36 16.54
C GLY A 114 -8.28 -11.55 17.33
N ARG A 115 -9.50 -12.00 17.01
CA ARG A 115 -10.09 -13.23 17.58
C ARG A 115 -9.65 -14.51 16.86
N LEU A 116 -9.04 -14.38 15.67
CA LEU A 116 -8.49 -15.51 14.92
C LEU A 116 -7.18 -16.00 15.55
N PRO A 117 -6.75 -17.24 15.26
CA PRO A 117 -5.41 -17.71 15.56
C PRO A 117 -4.33 -16.76 14.99
N ALA A 118 -3.19 -16.63 15.67
CA ALA A 118 -2.14 -15.66 15.30
C ALA A 118 -1.58 -15.84 13.88
N ASN A 119 -1.63 -17.07 13.36
CA ASN A 119 -1.23 -17.46 12.00
C ASN A 119 -2.32 -17.20 10.93
N GLU A 120 -3.48 -16.71 11.32
CA GLU A 120 -4.57 -16.32 10.41
C GLU A 120 -4.82 -14.81 10.44
N GLN A 121 -4.44 -14.13 11.53
CA GLN A 121 -4.49 -12.67 11.65
C GLN A 121 -3.74 -11.97 10.52
N TYR A 122 -4.40 -11.07 9.80
CA TYR A 122 -3.78 -10.25 8.76
C TYR A 122 -3.52 -8.81 9.24
N ILE A 123 -4.37 -8.26 10.08
CA ILE A 123 -4.22 -6.91 10.65
C ILE A 123 -3.36 -7.03 11.92
N ARG A 124 -2.14 -6.50 11.86
CA ARG A 124 -1.15 -6.65 12.94
C ARG A 124 -1.17 -5.54 13.97
N SER A 125 -1.58 -4.35 13.54
CA SER A 125 -1.67 -3.22 14.43
C SER A 125 -2.57 -2.15 13.83
N THR A 126 -3.35 -1.50 14.68
CA THR A 126 -4.03 -0.24 14.40
C THR A 126 -3.52 0.81 15.39
N ILE A 127 -3.00 1.92 14.89
CA ILE A 127 -2.42 3.00 15.69
C ILE A 127 -3.25 4.25 15.44
N SER A 128 -3.70 4.90 16.51
CA SER A 128 -4.32 6.23 16.45
C SER A 128 -3.61 7.12 17.48
N GLN A 129 -2.87 8.11 17.01
CA GLN A 129 -2.13 9.02 17.88
C GLN A 129 -2.16 10.42 17.29
N GLN A 130 -2.60 11.40 18.09
CA GLN A 130 -2.63 12.82 17.71
C GLN A 130 -3.37 13.09 16.38
N GLY A 131 -4.40 12.30 16.08
CA GLY A 131 -5.18 12.42 14.83
C GLY A 131 -4.53 11.77 13.60
N ILE A 132 -3.39 11.09 13.76
CA ILE A 132 -2.78 10.24 12.74
C ILE A 132 -3.26 8.81 12.93
N HIS A 133 -3.70 8.18 11.85
CA HIS A 133 -4.21 6.82 11.84
C HIS A 133 -3.33 5.93 10.97
N ILE A 134 -2.84 4.83 11.52
CA ILE A 134 -2.05 3.85 10.80
C ILE A 134 -2.61 2.45 10.99
N VAL A 135 -2.64 1.70 9.90
CA VAL A 135 -2.96 0.27 9.90
C VAL A 135 -1.74 -0.48 9.39
N VAL A 136 -1.30 -1.51 10.11
CA VAL A 136 -0.20 -2.39 9.68
C VAL A 136 -0.79 -3.75 9.36
N THR A 137 -0.57 -4.22 8.13
CA THR A 137 -1.06 -5.51 7.65
C THR A 137 0.08 -6.38 7.14
N MET A 138 0.00 -7.67 7.46
CA MET A 138 1.05 -8.64 7.13
C MET A 138 0.50 -10.05 7.15
N ASN A 139 0.71 -10.78 6.06
CA ASN A 139 0.47 -12.22 6.08
C ASN A 139 1.53 -12.88 6.98
N PRO A 140 1.15 -13.65 8.02
CA PRO A 140 2.09 -14.26 8.97
C PRO A 140 3.15 -15.15 8.32
N VAL A 141 2.76 -15.91 7.29
CA VAL A 141 3.67 -16.83 6.61
C VAL A 141 4.69 -16.05 5.80
N LEU A 142 4.26 -14.98 5.12
CA LEU A 142 5.16 -14.12 4.36
C LEU A 142 6.03 -13.25 5.29
N ALA A 143 5.54 -12.93 6.48
CA ALA A 143 6.27 -12.19 7.50
C ALA A 143 7.61 -12.87 7.82
N GLU A 144 7.62 -14.18 7.99
CA GLU A 144 8.85 -14.95 8.29
C GLU A 144 9.93 -14.78 7.21
N LEU A 145 9.52 -14.64 5.94
CA LEU A 145 10.45 -14.47 4.83
C LEU A 145 11.23 -13.16 4.93
N ILE A 146 10.73 -12.16 5.67
CA ILE A 146 11.42 -10.87 5.83
C ILE A 146 12.82 -11.02 6.43
N HIS A 147 13.01 -12.01 7.30
CA HIS A 147 14.29 -12.28 7.96
C HIS A 147 15.33 -12.84 7.01
N THR A 148 14.90 -13.36 5.85
CA THR A 148 15.77 -13.88 4.79
C THR A 148 16.17 -12.80 3.78
N CYS A 149 15.49 -11.65 3.78
CA CYS A 149 15.70 -10.58 2.81
C CYS A 149 17.02 -9.84 3.03
N ARG A 150 17.75 -9.58 1.94
CA ARG A 150 18.96 -8.74 1.94
C ARG A 150 18.64 -7.25 1.91
N PHE A 151 17.50 -6.86 1.34
CA PHE A 151 17.05 -5.47 1.29
C PHE A 151 15.54 -5.39 1.41
N LEU A 152 15.03 -4.21 1.77
CA LEU A 152 13.61 -3.87 1.63
C LEU A 152 13.49 -2.66 0.72
N ALA A 153 12.57 -2.71 -0.23
CA ALA A 153 12.13 -1.56 -1.01
C ALA A 153 10.81 -1.07 -0.44
N CYS A 154 10.75 0.20 -0.05
CA CYS A 154 9.56 0.80 0.51
C CYS A 154 9.11 2.00 -0.32
N ASP A 155 7.82 2.08 -0.62
CA ASP A 155 7.27 3.13 -1.48
C ASP A 155 5.81 3.44 -1.13
N PHE A 156 5.41 4.69 -1.35
CA PHE A 156 4.02 5.13 -1.21
C PHE A 156 3.28 5.00 -2.54
N THR A 157 2.09 4.40 -2.49
CA THR A 157 1.15 4.39 -3.61
C THR A 157 -0.13 5.14 -3.28
N PHE A 158 -0.43 6.10 -4.14
CA PHE A 158 -1.60 6.98 -4.05
C PHE A 158 -2.78 6.48 -4.88
N LYS A 159 -2.62 5.36 -5.60
CA LYS A 159 -3.62 4.89 -6.58
C LYS A 159 -4.55 3.84 -6.01
N ARG A 160 -4.07 2.99 -5.11
CA ARG A 160 -4.82 1.77 -4.72
C ARG A 160 -6.00 2.09 -3.83
N VAL A 161 -5.82 2.95 -2.84
CA VAL A 161 -6.86 3.35 -1.87
C VAL A 161 -7.41 4.71 -2.26
N HIS A 162 -8.72 4.92 -2.13
CA HIS A 162 -9.31 6.26 -2.24
C HIS A 162 -9.57 6.85 -0.85
N GLY A 163 -9.69 8.17 -0.78
CA GLY A 163 -10.00 8.88 0.45
C GLY A 163 -8.75 9.46 1.09
N LYS A 164 -8.68 9.42 2.42
CA LYS A 164 -7.61 10.08 3.19
C LYS A 164 -6.35 9.21 3.32
N PHE A 165 -6.48 7.90 3.21
CA PHE A 165 -5.39 6.96 3.42
C PHE A 165 -4.59 6.73 2.13
N ASN A 166 -3.28 6.73 2.26
CA ASN A 166 -2.35 6.23 1.26
C ASN A 166 -1.76 4.89 1.74
N GLU A 167 -1.39 4.04 0.79
CA GLU A 167 -0.75 2.76 1.06
C GLU A 167 0.77 2.91 0.98
N TRP A 168 1.47 2.39 1.98
CA TRP A 168 2.92 2.25 2.03
C TRP A 168 3.26 0.77 1.95
N GLU A 169 3.92 0.38 0.87
CA GLU A 169 4.22 -1.03 0.60
C GLU A 169 5.65 -1.36 0.97
N VAL A 170 5.85 -2.52 1.59
CA VAL A 170 7.17 -3.09 1.84
C VAL A 170 7.35 -4.32 0.96
N ALA A 171 8.29 -4.25 0.04
CA ALA A 171 8.58 -5.32 -0.90
C ALA A 171 10.05 -5.72 -0.86
N SER A 172 10.34 -6.94 -1.30
CA SER A 172 11.71 -7.39 -1.54
C SER A 172 11.75 -8.40 -2.67
N PHE A 173 12.95 -8.64 -3.20
CA PHE A 173 13.20 -9.74 -4.10
C PHE A 173 13.72 -10.94 -3.30
N LEU A 174 13.02 -12.07 -3.38
CA LEU A 174 13.42 -13.29 -2.70
C LEU A 174 14.24 -14.17 -3.64
N ASP A 175 15.56 -14.22 -3.41
CA ASP A 175 16.50 -14.96 -4.25
C ASP A 175 16.14 -16.46 -4.38
N GLY A 176 15.62 -17.07 -3.30
CA GLY A 176 15.29 -18.49 -3.26
C GLY A 176 14.15 -18.92 -4.21
N ILE A 177 13.25 -17.99 -4.55
CA ILE A 177 12.14 -18.24 -5.49
C ILE A 177 12.21 -17.36 -6.74
N ASN A 178 13.21 -16.48 -6.83
CA ASN A 178 13.43 -15.57 -7.95
C ASN A 178 12.22 -14.67 -8.27
N GLU A 179 11.51 -14.21 -7.23
CA GLU A 179 10.30 -13.38 -7.35
C GLU A 179 10.33 -12.13 -6.44
N ASN A 180 9.65 -11.08 -6.90
CA ASN A 180 9.33 -9.93 -6.06
C ASN A 180 8.08 -10.24 -5.22
N LEU A 181 8.18 -9.99 -3.92
CA LEU A 181 7.11 -10.25 -2.98
C LEU A 181 6.81 -9.00 -2.16
N THR A 182 5.52 -8.68 -2.01
CA THR A 182 5.06 -7.75 -0.97
C THR A 182 5.00 -8.47 0.35
N LEU A 183 5.81 -8.01 1.31
CA LEU A 183 5.93 -8.60 2.64
C LEU A 183 4.94 -7.98 3.63
N ALA A 184 4.70 -6.68 3.51
CA ALA A 184 3.75 -5.95 4.35
C ALA A 184 3.13 -4.77 3.61
N ARG A 185 1.98 -4.34 4.10
CA ARG A 185 1.33 -3.10 3.67
C ARG A 185 0.89 -2.31 4.88
N LEU A 186 1.20 -1.03 4.86
CA LEU A 186 0.76 -0.09 5.86
C LEU A 186 -0.14 0.95 5.19
N TYR A 187 -1.09 1.46 5.95
CA TYR A 187 -2.01 2.50 5.47
C TYR A 187 -1.92 3.66 6.44
N SER A 188 -1.73 4.87 5.92
CA SER A 188 -1.64 6.08 6.74
C SER A 188 -2.46 7.21 6.12
N ASP A 189 -3.17 7.97 6.94
CA ASP A 189 -3.87 9.19 6.52
C ASP A 189 -3.02 10.46 6.59
N SER A 190 -1.74 10.31 6.95
CA SER A 190 -0.75 11.38 7.01
C SER A 190 0.59 10.94 6.42
N MET A 191 1.32 11.91 5.87
CA MET A 191 2.71 11.76 5.41
C MET A 191 3.64 12.73 6.15
N SER A 192 3.26 13.16 7.36
CA SER A 192 4.13 13.96 8.22
C SER A 192 5.29 13.13 8.78
N LEU A 193 6.31 13.79 9.31
CA LEU A 193 7.42 13.14 10.01
C LEU A 193 6.92 12.26 11.17
N GLU A 194 5.93 12.74 11.93
CA GLU A 194 5.29 12.00 13.01
C GLU A 194 4.58 10.73 12.50
N ALA A 195 3.94 10.81 11.33
CA ALA A 195 3.33 9.63 10.71
C ALA A 195 4.39 8.60 10.33
N PHE A 196 5.50 9.04 9.73
CA PHE A 196 6.60 8.14 9.37
C PHE A 196 7.28 7.50 10.58
N ARG A 197 7.41 8.21 11.71
CA ARG A 197 7.89 7.62 12.97
C ARG A 197 7.00 6.45 13.39
N LEU A 198 5.68 6.66 13.36
CA LEU A 198 4.70 5.63 13.70
C LEU A 198 4.66 4.49 12.67
N ILE A 199 4.85 4.78 11.37
CA ILE A 199 4.95 3.76 10.31
C ILE A 199 6.16 2.86 10.56
N TRP A 200 7.35 3.41 10.78
CA TRP A 200 8.56 2.61 11.04
C TRP A 200 8.45 1.82 12.33
N ASP A 201 8.11 2.47 13.45
CA ASP A 201 7.95 1.78 14.73
C ASP A 201 6.87 0.69 14.66
N GLY A 202 5.73 1.00 14.03
CA GLY A 202 4.63 0.06 13.83
C GLY A 202 5.01 -1.12 12.96
N PHE A 203 5.73 -0.89 11.87
CA PHE A 203 6.23 -1.94 10.97
C PHE A 203 7.19 -2.88 11.69
N PHE A 204 8.27 -2.38 12.28
CA PHE A 204 9.26 -3.24 12.93
C PHE A 204 8.69 -3.98 14.14
N ARG A 205 7.81 -3.34 14.92
CA ARG A 205 7.10 -4.00 16.01
C ARG A 205 6.18 -5.11 15.50
N ALA A 206 5.44 -4.86 14.41
CA ALA A 206 4.57 -5.87 13.82
C ALA A 206 5.36 -7.08 13.30
N VAL A 207 6.54 -6.87 12.71
CA VAL A 207 7.44 -7.96 12.32
C VAL A 207 7.85 -8.78 13.55
N GLU A 208 8.32 -8.10 14.60
CA GLU A 208 8.78 -8.75 15.83
C GLU A 208 7.68 -9.54 16.53
N THR A 209 6.48 -8.97 16.66
CA THR A 209 5.36 -9.66 17.33
C THR A 209 4.80 -10.80 16.49
N THR A 210 4.78 -10.67 15.17
CA THR A 210 4.26 -11.69 14.25
C THR A 210 5.20 -12.89 14.18
N THR A 211 6.51 -12.63 14.00
CA THR A 211 7.51 -13.68 13.79
C THR A 211 8.20 -14.14 15.07
N ARG A 212 8.00 -13.41 16.18
CA ARG A 212 8.74 -13.56 17.45
C ARG A 212 10.24 -13.33 17.35
N HIS A 213 10.70 -12.71 16.26
CA HIS A 213 12.10 -12.38 16.00
C HIS A 213 12.22 -10.91 15.59
N SER A 214 13.11 -10.18 16.24
CA SER A 214 13.41 -8.80 15.86
C SER A 214 14.17 -8.77 14.54
N LEU A 215 13.78 -7.88 13.63
CA LEU A 215 14.46 -7.71 12.34
C LEU A 215 15.74 -6.90 12.54
N HIS A 216 16.88 -7.52 12.28
CA HIS A 216 18.20 -6.94 12.53
C HIS A 216 18.93 -6.55 11.24
N PHE A 217 19.53 -5.35 11.26
CA PHE A 217 20.39 -4.87 10.19
C PHE A 217 21.83 -5.35 10.39
N LYS A 218 22.49 -5.77 9.31
CA LYS A 218 23.92 -6.14 9.31
C LYS A 218 24.82 -5.04 9.85
N ALA A 219 24.49 -3.78 9.55
CA ALA A 219 25.25 -2.63 10.01
C ALA A 219 25.19 -2.43 11.54
N PHE A 220 24.10 -2.84 12.19
CA PHE A 220 23.86 -2.54 13.61
C PHE A 220 23.94 -3.77 14.52
N HIS A 221 23.92 -4.98 13.95
CA HIS A 221 23.89 -6.22 14.72
C HIS A 221 24.62 -7.37 14.01
N LYS A 222 25.41 -8.15 14.75
CA LYS A 222 26.25 -9.24 14.21
C LYS A 222 25.46 -10.39 13.58
N SER A 223 24.24 -10.64 14.08
CA SER A 223 23.33 -11.64 13.51
C SER A 223 22.34 -11.04 12.50
N GLY A 224 22.51 -9.77 12.11
CA GLY A 224 21.65 -9.11 11.14
C GLY A 224 21.78 -9.75 9.76
N ASN A 225 20.67 -9.81 9.03
CA ASN A 225 20.66 -10.26 7.64
C ASN A 225 20.27 -9.12 6.68
N LEU A 226 19.38 -8.23 7.12
CA LEU A 226 18.95 -7.09 6.35
C LEU A 226 20.12 -6.11 6.16
N SER A 227 20.45 -5.80 4.92
CA SER A 227 21.61 -4.95 4.60
C SER A 227 21.21 -3.51 4.36
N THR A 228 20.07 -3.28 3.72
CA THR A 228 19.62 -1.92 3.38
C THR A 228 18.10 -1.81 3.28
N ILE A 229 17.60 -0.60 3.55
CA ILE A 229 16.32 -0.12 3.05
C ILE A 229 16.56 0.77 1.83
N ILE A 230 15.67 0.69 0.86
CA ILE A 230 15.65 1.50 -0.35
C ILE A 230 14.30 2.18 -0.44
N CYS A 231 14.29 3.51 -0.44
CA CYS A 231 13.06 4.28 -0.60
C CYS A 231 13.18 5.31 -1.71
N ASP A 232 12.05 5.90 -2.10
CA ASP A 232 12.07 7.26 -2.61
C ASP A 232 12.69 8.19 -1.55
N ALA A 233 13.30 9.26 -2.02
CA ALA A 233 14.09 10.13 -1.16
C ALA A 233 13.23 11.21 -0.51
N ASP A 234 12.09 10.81 0.06
CA ASP A 234 11.21 11.65 0.85
C ASP A 234 11.88 12.01 2.20
N ALA A 235 11.88 13.29 2.53
CA ALA A 235 12.65 13.80 3.65
C ALA A 235 12.07 13.37 5.02
N PRO A 236 10.76 13.53 5.29
CA PRO A 236 10.13 12.96 6.47
C PRO A 236 10.39 11.46 6.65
N GLN A 237 10.28 10.66 5.58
CA GLN A 237 10.51 9.22 5.64
C GLN A 237 11.94 8.85 6.05
N ALA A 238 12.92 9.45 5.37
CA ALA A 238 14.34 9.21 5.61
C ALA A 238 14.75 9.67 7.01
N GLN A 239 14.26 10.82 7.47
CA GLN A 239 14.53 11.32 8.80
C GLN A 239 13.97 10.38 9.88
N ALA A 240 12.70 9.97 9.77
CA ALA A 240 12.11 9.03 10.72
C ALA A 240 12.85 7.68 10.76
N LEU A 241 13.36 7.20 9.61
CA LEU A 241 14.17 5.98 9.56
C LEU A 241 15.53 6.17 10.27
N GLY A 242 16.19 7.31 10.07
CA GLY A 242 17.42 7.64 10.77
C GLY A 242 17.23 7.71 12.28
N GLU A 243 16.11 8.28 12.75
CA GLU A 243 15.74 8.32 14.17
C GLU A 243 15.47 6.91 14.72
N TYR A 244 14.84 6.04 13.92
CA TYR A 244 14.68 4.63 14.28
C TYR A 244 16.03 3.91 14.39
N PHE A 245 16.97 4.15 13.46
CA PHE A 245 18.32 3.59 13.54
C PHE A 245 19.06 4.06 14.78
N LEU A 246 18.90 5.33 15.19
CA LEU A 246 19.50 5.84 16.41
C LEU A 246 18.98 5.11 17.66
N LYS A 247 17.69 4.77 17.68
CA LYS A 247 17.06 4.01 18.77
C LYS A 247 17.58 2.58 18.88
N ILE A 248 17.85 1.90 17.76
CA ILE A 248 18.30 0.50 17.75
C ILE A 248 19.82 0.34 17.78
N ASN A 249 20.59 1.36 17.38
CA ASN A 249 22.04 1.29 17.36
C ASN A 249 22.60 1.13 18.78
N ARG A 250 23.45 0.11 18.96
CA ARG A 250 24.22 -0.09 20.18
C ARG A 250 25.69 0.00 19.78
N PRO A 251 26.40 1.13 20.03
CA PRO A 251 27.78 1.33 19.57
C PRO A 251 28.74 0.20 19.99
N MET A 252 28.56 -0.37 21.19
CA MET A 252 29.35 -1.51 21.67
C MET A 252 29.17 -2.80 20.83
N VAL A 253 28.07 -2.92 20.10
CA VAL A 253 27.75 -4.06 19.23
C VAL A 253 28.10 -3.77 17.78
N SER A 254 27.73 -2.58 17.29
CA SER A 254 27.89 -2.18 15.88
C SER A 254 29.27 -1.60 15.56
N GLY A 255 29.97 -1.03 16.55
CA GLY A 255 31.17 -0.23 16.33
C GLY A 255 30.91 1.16 15.76
N ILE A 256 29.64 1.59 15.66
CA ILE A 256 29.24 2.88 15.09
C ILE A 256 28.89 3.87 16.21
N GLU A 257 29.73 4.88 16.40
CA GLU A 257 29.54 5.94 17.42
C GLU A 257 28.73 7.14 16.91
N GLU A 258 28.25 7.11 15.67
CA GLU A 258 27.45 8.18 15.07
C GLU A 258 26.16 8.44 15.87
N SER A 259 25.93 9.70 16.22
CA SER A 259 24.82 10.14 17.06
C SER A 259 23.81 11.01 16.31
N LEU A 260 24.12 11.42 15.07
CA LEU A 260 23.21 12.16 14.21
C LEU A 260 22.36 11.19 13.37
N PRO A 261 21.00 11.25 13.47
CA PRO A 261 20.10 10.39 12.69
C PRO A 261 20.38 10.37 11.19
N GLU A 262 20.60 11.54 10.58
CA GLU A 262 20.86 11.65 9.14
C GLU A 262 22.16 10.97 8.68
N ARG A 263 23.17 10.88 9.55
CA ARG A 263 24.45 10.23 9.24
C ARG A 263 24.38 8.74 9.50
N LEU A 264 23.72 8.36 10.60
CA LEU A 264 23.50 6.96 10.95
C LEU A 264 22.60 6.24 9.92
N LEU A 265 21.62 6.96 9.34
CA LEU A 265 20.80 6.52 8.22
C LEU A 265 21.64 5.85 7.11
N LEU A 266 22.76 6.49 6.73
CA LEU A 266 23.56 6.13 5.57
C LEU A 266 24.25 4.76 5.68
N TYR A 267 24.32 4.16 6.86
CA TYR A 267 24.90 2.83 7.06
C TYR A 267 24.02 1.69 6.53
N ALA A 268 22.71 1.93 6.38
CA ALA A 268 21.74 0.91 5.97
C ALA A 268 20.60 1.48 5.10
N PHE A 269 20.86 2.58 4.40
CA PHE A 269 19.88 3.24 3.53
C PHE A 269 20.47 3.60 2.17
N LYS A 270 19.65 3.45 1.13
CA LYS A 270 19.90 3.98 -0.20
C LYS A 270 18.69 4.74 -0.71
N SER A 271 18.93 5.84 -1.39
CA SER A 271 17.89 6.48 -2.18
C SER A 271 17.76 5.81 -3.53
N CYS A 272 16.53 5.62 -4.00
CA CYS A 272 16.26 5.04 -5.31
C CYS A 272 16.87 5.90 -6.44
N ILE A 273 17.77 5.31 -7.21
CA ILE A 273 18.47 5.95 -8.32
C ILE A 273 17.54 6.35 -9.45
N PHE A 274 16.42 5.63 -9.63
CA PHE A 274 15.42 5.97 -10.63
C PHE A 274 14.74 7.30 -10.29
N HIS A 275 14.36 7.50 -9.03
CA HIS A 275 13.80 8.76 -8.55
C HIS A 275 14.81 9.91 -8.61
N PHE A 276 16.08 9.65 -8.30
CA PHE A 276 17.17 10.61 -8.52
C PHE A 276 17.25 11.03 -10.00
N ASN A 277 17.29 10.05 -10.91
CA ASN A 277 17.41 10.27 -12.34
C ASN A 277 16.21 11.04 -12.91
N GLN A 278 14.99 10.73 -12.46
CA GLN A 278 13.80 11.49 -12.84
C GLN A 278 13.85 12.94 -12.34
N ASN A 279 14.26 13.15 -11.09
CA ASN A 279 14.39 14.47 -10.50
C ASN A 279 15.42 15.33 -11.26
N ALA A 280 16.55 14.74 -11.64
CA ALA A 280 17.57 15.37 -12.48
C ALA A 280 17.05 15.64 -13.91
N SER A 281 16.41 14.66 -14.54
CA SER A 281 15.85 14.79 -15.90
C SER A 281 14.78 15.88 -15.99
N GLY A 282 14.04 16.11 -14.90
CA GLY A 282 13.05 17.18 -14.79
C GLY A 282 13.63 18.60 -14.91
N LEU A 283 14.95 18.77 -14.74
CA LEU A 283 15.63 20.06 -14.92
C LEU A 283 15.65 20.53 -16.37
N SER A 284 15.52 19.61 -17.34
CA SER A 284 15.38 19.95 -18.77
C SER A 284 14.17 20.86 -19.01
N LYS A 285 13.05 20.59 -18.33
CA LYS A 285 11.84 21.43 -18.35
C LYS A 285 12.04 22.80 -17.71
N LYS A 286 13.14 23.00 -16.98
CA LYS A 286 13.54 24.23 -16.30
C LYS A 286 14.77 24.89 -16.95
N GLY A 287 15.05 24.54 -18.21
CA GLY A 287 16.08 25.18 -19.02
C GLY A 287 17.48 24.56 -18.95
N ALA A 288 17.67 23.45 -18.22
CA ALA A 288 18.96 22.78 -18.17
C ALA A 288 19.25 22.07 -19.50
N THR A 289 20.50 22.17 -19.97
CA THR A 289 20.95 21.49 -21.18
C THR A 289 21.07 19.98 -20.96
N ALA A 290 21.20 19.22 -22.04
CA ALA A 290 21.50 17.78 -21.94
C ALA A 290 22.84 17.53 -21.22
N GLU A 291 23.83 18.40 -21.39
CA GLU A 291 25.13 18.31 -20.71
C GLU A 291 24.97 18.52 -19.20
N ASP A 292 24.19 19.53 -18.79
CA ASP A 292 23.90 19.79 -17.38
C ASP A 292 23.25 18.60 -16.70
N VAL A 293 22.21 18.05 -17.34
CA VAL A 293 21.49 16.87 -16.84
C VAL A 293 22.43 15.68 -16.76
N ASN A 294 23.22 15.41 -17.80
CA ASN A 294 24.19 14.31 -17.81
C ASN A 294 25.24 14.46 -16.70
N LYS A 295 25.70 15.69 -16.41
CA LYS A 295 26.64 15.94 -15.33
C LYS A 295 26.03 15.59 -13.98
N ILE A 296 24.77 15.96 -13.72
CA ILE A 296 24.03 15.58 -12.50
C ILE A 296 23.83 14.07 -12.42
N LEU A 297 23.41 13.44 -13.52
CA LEU A 297 23.22 11.98 -13.61
C LEU A 297 24.53 11.20 -13.40
N SER A 298 25.69 11.81 -13.63
CA SER A 298 26.99 11.19 -13.39
C SER A 298 27.38 11.12 -11.92
N TYR A 299 26.77 11.95 -11.06
CA TYR A 299 27.14 12.10 -9.65
C TYR A 299 27.25 10.78 -8.86
N PRO A 300 26.30 9.83 -8.97
CA PRO A 300 26.37 8.53 -8.30
C PRO A 300 27.63 7.70 -8.60
N SER A 301 28.28 7.98 -9.75
CA SER A 301 29.46 7.26 -10.21
C SER A 301 30.78 7.97 -9.89
N ILE A 302 30.75 9.20 -9.34
CA ILE A 302 31.96 9.99 -9.07
C ILE A 302 32.71 9.41 -7.88
N LYS A 303 33.87 8.81 -8.16
CA LYS A 303 34.73 8.13 -7.17
C LYS A 303 35.69 9.06 -6.46
N ASP A 304 36.20 10.03 -7.19
CA ASP A 304 37.30 10.89 -6.77
C ASP A 304 36.79 12.10 -5.94
N PRO A 305 37.37 12.38 -4.76
CA PRO A 305 36.97 13.52 -3.93
C PRO A 305 37.10 14.88 -4.61
N GLU A 306 38.15 15.11 -5.41
CA GLU A 306 38.36 16.39 -6.10
C GLU A 306 37.30 16.63 -7.17
N THR A 307 36.95 15.58 -7.92
CA THR A 307 35.88 15.61 -8.91
C THR A 307 34.52 15.87 -8.26
N ARG A 308 34.27 15.32 -7.06
CA ARG A 308 33.05 15.62 -6.29
C ARG A 308 33.04 17.07 -5.81
N LEU A 309 34.18 17.61 -5.35
CA LEU A 309 34.28 19.01 -4.97
C LEU A 309 34.00 19.92 -6.18
N TYR A 310 34.61 19.62 -7.33
CA TYR A 310 34.35 20.33 -8.58
C TYR A 310 32.87 20.27 -8.99
N PHE A 311 32.21 19.11 -8.84
CA PHE A 311 30.77 19.00 -9.08
C PHE A 311 29.96 19.93 -8.17
N LYS A 312 30.29 19.98 -6.87
CA LYS A 312 29.62 20.82 -5.88
C LYS A 312 29.78 22.31 -6.23
N THR A 313 31.00 22.76 -6.52
CA THR A 313 31.28 24.13 -6.97
C THR A 313 30.55 24.46 -8.27
N TRP A 314 30.55 23.54 -9.24
CA TRP A 314 29.81 23.70 -10.48
C TRP A 314 28.31 23.91 -10.24
N CYS A 315 27.69 23.17 -9.33
CA CYS A 315 26.28 23.36 -8.98
C CYS A 315 25.99 24.72 -8.33
N GLU A 316 26.87 25.21 -7.45
CA GLU A 316 26.72 26.47 -6.71
C GLU A 316 26.85 27.69 -7.63
N GLU A 317 27.80 27.61 -8.57
CA GLU A 317 28.15 28.70 -9.46
C GLU A 317 27.39 28.67 -10.79
N HIS A 318 26.68 27.57 -11.08
CA HIS A 318 26.00 27.35 -12.37
C HIS A 318 25.12 28.53 -12.78
N PRO A 319 25.18 29.08 -14.01
CA PRO A 319 24.38 30.25 -14.39
C PRO A 319 22.86 30.04 -14.26
N LEU A 320 22.39 28.80 -14.39
CA LEU A 320 20.97 28.45 -14.31
C LEU A 320 20.49 28.28 -12.86
N GLU A 321 19.57 29.16 -12.42
CA GLU A 321 19.02 29.16 -11.05
C GLU A 321 18.30 27.86 -10.68
N SER A 322 17.75 27.12 -11.64
CA SER A 322 17.09 25.85 -11.38
C SER A 322 18.07 24.77 -10.90
N ILE A 323 19.33 24.80 -11.35
CA ILE A 323 20.40 23.90 -10.88
C ILE A 323 20.88 24.32 -9.51
N LYS A 324 21.12 25.61 -9.28
CA LYS A 324 21.47 26.13 -7.94
C LYS A 324 20.40 25.74 -6.92
N SER A 325 19.13 25.97 -7.26
CA SER A 325 18.00 25.64 -6.39
C SER A 325 17.87 24.14 -6.15
N TRP A 326 18.10 23.31 -7.17
CA TRP A 326 18.14 21.85 -7.02
C TRP A 326 19.23 21.43 -6.05
N TYR A 327 20.44 21.98 -6.17
CA TYR A 327 21.56 21.65 -5.31
C TYR A 327 21.36 22.17 -3.88
N ARG A 328 20.87 23.40 -3.69
CA ARG A 328 20.49 23.95 -2.37
C ARG A 328 19.45 23.07 -1.67
N ASN A 329 18.47 22.55 -2.42
CA ASN A 329 17.52 21.58 -1.88
C ASN A 329 18.22 20.30 -1.38
N LYS A 330 19.25 19.80 -2.08
CA LYS A 330 20.02 18.63 -1.62
C LYS A 330 20.91 18.94 -0.43
N LEU A 331 21.46 20.15 -0.33
CA LEU A 331 22.20 20.59 0.86
C LEU A 331 21.32 20.62 2.12
N GLY A 332 20.02 20.91 1.97
CA GLY A 332 19.05 20.80 3.06
C GLY A 332 18.80 19.35 3.52
N LEU A 333 19.27 18.35 2.77
CA LEU A 333 19.14 16.93 3.04
C LEU A 333 20.53 16.28 2.98
N PRO A 334 21.37 16.44 4.02
CA PRO A 334 22.80 16.08 3.96
C PRO A 334 23.06 14.59 3.67
N TRP A 335 22.06 13.73 3.89
CA TRP A 335 22.09 12.30 3.58
C TRP A 335 21.81 11.97 2.10
N TYR A 336 21.18 12.87 1.32
CA TYR A 336 20.62 12.53 0.01
C TYR A 336 21.67 12.21 -1.06
N LEU A 337 22.72 13.03 -1.16
CA LEU A 337 23.79 12.78 -2.14
C LEU A 337 24.66 11.57 -1.74
N PRO A 338 25.05 11.41 -0.46
CA PRO A 338 25.71 10.19 0.00
C PRO A 338 24.86 8.91 -0.19
N SER A 339 23.53 8.97 -0.05
CA SER A 339 22.66 7.80 -0.20
C SER A 339 22.52 7.29 -1.63
N VAL A 340 23.01 8.03 -2.64
CA VAL A 340 23.11 7.58 -4.04
C VAL A 340 24.55 7.33 -4.50
N ASN A 341 25.56 7.76 -3.72
CA ASN A 341 26.97 7.63 -4.09
C ASN A 341 27.74 6.74 -3.09
N ARG A 342 28.13 5.55 -3.57
CA ARG A 342 28.89 4.54 -2.82
C ARG A 342 30.25 4.97 -2.25
N PHE A 343 30.79 6.09 -2.70
CA PHE A 343 32.08 6.61 -2.27
C PHE A 343 31.95 7.72 -1.22
N GLU A 344 30.73 8.22 -0.99
CA GLU A 344 30.40 9.12 0.12
C GLU A 344 29.59 8.41 1.23
N SER A 345 28.87 7.35 0.92
CA SER A 345 28.18 6.53 1.93
C SER A 345 29.18 5.77 2.82
N PRO A 346 28.94 5.69 4.15
CA PRO A 346 29.67 4.85 5.08
C PRO A 346 29.18 3.39 5.07
N MET A 347 28.14 3.04 4.30
CA MET A 347 27.70 1.66 4.12
C MET A 347 28.87 0.79 3.63
N ASP A 348 28.96 -0.42 4.17
CA ASP A 348 29.96 -1.39 3.72
C ASP A 348 29.89 -1.60 2.20
N ARG A 349 31.07 -1.71 1.58
CA ARG A 349 31.18 -1.75 0.11
C ARG A 349 30.59 -3.01 -0.49
N GLU A 350 30.73 -4.15 0.17
CA GLU A 350 30.14 -5.40 -0.29
C GLU A 350 28.61 -5.29 -0.21
N LEU A 351 28.09 -4.84 0.94
CA LEU A 351 26.65 -4.63 1.12
C LEU A 351 26.07 -3.68 0.08
N TRP A 352 26.78 -2.58 -0.22
CA TRP A 352 26.36 -1.65 -1.26
C TRP A 352 26.30 -2.34 -2.64
N ILE A 353 27.29 -3.15 -3.00
CA ILE A 353 27.33 -3.79 -4.33
C ILE A 353 26.26 -4.89 -4.44
N THR A 354 26.01 -5.63 -3.37
CA THR A 354 25.08 -6.78 -3.38
C THR A 354 23.61 -6.40 -3.20
N THR A 355 23.30 -5.12 -2.99
CA THR A 355 21.93 -4.62 -2.84
C THR A 355 21.57 -3.70 -4.00
N PRO A 356 20.29 -3.70 -4.43
CA PRO A 356 19.87 -2.90 -5.58
C PRO A 356 20.02 -1.41 -5.31
N ASN A 357 19.96 -0.63 -6.39
CA ASN A 357 19.93 0.85 -6.34
C ASN A 357 18.55 1.41 -6.69
N THR A 358 17.55 0.56 -6.94
CA THR A 358 16.19 0.96 -7.32
C THR A 358 15.17 0.35 -6.37
N SER A 359 14.05 1.05 -6.19
CA SER A 359 12.82 0.58 -5.57
C SER A 359 11.97 -0.28 -6.52
N ASN A 360 12.56 -0.86 -7.57
CA ASN A 360 11.82 -1.56 -8.62
C ASN A 360 10.97 -2.73 -8.05
N SER A 361 11.40 -3.35 -6.95
CA SER A 361 10.59 -4.35 -6.25
C SER A 361 9.25 -3.82 -5.75
N SER A 362 9.20 -2.62 -5.16
CA SER A 362 7.92 -2.00 -4.75
C SER A 362 7.13 -1.48 -5.95
N GLU A 363 7.79 -0.88 -6.94
CA GLU A 363 7.12 -0.39 -8.15
C GLU A 363 6.43 -1.51 -8.96
N ILE A 364 7.09 -2.67 -9.11
CA ILE A 364 6.49 -3.85 -9.74
C ILE A 364 5.32 -4.37 -8.91
N SER A 365 5.49 -4.46 -7.59
CA SER A 365 4.43 -4.90 -6.68
C SER A 365 3.20 -4.00 -6.74
N HIS A 366 3.37 -2.68 -6.85
CA HIS A 366 2.29 -1.74 -7.09
C HIS A 366 1.55 -2.02 -8.42
N VAL A 367 2.27 -2.26 -9.51
CA VAL A 367 1.66 -2.57 -10.82
C VAL A 367 0.88 -3.87 -10.77
N ILE A 368 1.43 -4.92 -10.14
CA ILE A 368 0.76 -6.21 -9.99
C ILE A 368 -0.50 -6.07 -9.13
N SER A 369 -0.39 -5.39 -7.99
CA SER A 369 -1.52 -5.14 -7.08
C SER A 369 -2.63 -4.38 -7.80
N ASN A 370 -2.31 -3.29 -8.50
CA ASN A 370 -3.29 -2.52 -9.27
C ASN A 370 -3.97 -3.36 -10.38
N ARG A 371 -3.24 -4.28 -11.03
CA ARG A 371 -3.83 -5.19 -12.03
C ARG A 371 -4.80 -6.20 -11.39
N LYS A 372 -4.47 -6.72 -10.22
CA LYS A 372 -5.30 -7.72 -9.50
C LYS A 372 -6.49 -7.08 -8.78
N THR A 373 -6.24 -6.06 -7.98
CA THR A 373 -7.24 -5.47 -7.07
C THR A 373 -7.91 -4.22 -7.62
N THR A 374 -7.46 -3.65 -8.75
CA THR A 374 -7.84 -2.30 -9.25
C THR A 374 -7.42 -1.15 -8.31
N THR A 375 -7.76 0.08 -8.70
CA THR A 375 -7.39 1.33 -8.02
C THR A 375 -8.61 2.00 -7.41
N GLY A 376 -8.41 2.87 -6.42
CA GLY A 376 -9.47 3.66 -5.79
C GLY A 376 -10.44 2.83 -4.94
N LEU A 377 -9.95 1.85 -4.19
CA LEU A 377 -10.74 1.04 -3.27
C LEU A 377 -10.97 1.76 -1.94
N PRO A 378 -12.13 1.58 -1.28
CA PRO A 378 -12.26 1.94 0.14
C PRO A 378 -11.20 1.22 0.97
N LEU A 379 -10.79 1.80 2.10
CA LEU A 379 -9.70 1.25 2.90
C LEU A 379 -9.94 -0.20 3.33
N LEU A 380 -11.14 -0.52 3.86
CA LEU A 380 -11.47 -1.89 4.28
C LEU A 380 -11.43 -2.86 3.11
N THR A 381 -11.97 -2.46 1.95
CA THR A 381 -11.91 -3.25 0.72
C THR A 381 -10.46 -3.49 0.28
N ALA A 382 -9.56 -2.52 0.43
CA ALA A 382 -8.15 -2.68 0.05
C ALA A 382 -7.39 -3.63 0.99
N ILE A 383 -7.72 -3.62 2.29
CA ILE A 383 -7.14 -4.53 3.30
C ILE A 383 -7.67 -5.96 3.12
N SER A 384 -8.95 -6.13 2.81
CA SER A 384 -9.56 -7.45 2.64
C SER A 384 -9.29 -8.13 1.29
N ALA A 385 -8.62 -7.45 0.34
CA ALA A 385 -8.36 -7.90 -1.03
C ALA A 385 -6.91 -8.31 -1.25
#